data_AF-A0AB73KK04-F1
#
_entry.id   AF-A0AB73KK04-F1
#
_cell.length_a   1.000
_cell.length_b   1.000
_cell.length_c   1.000
_cell.angle_alpha   90.00
_cell.angle_beta   90.00
_cell.angle_gamma   90.00
#
_symmetry.space_group_name_H-M   'P 1'
#
loop_
_entity.id
_entity.type
_entity.pdbx_description
1 polymer ?
#
loop_
_entity_poly.entity_id
_entity_poly.type
_entity_poly.pdbx_seq_one_letter_code
_entity_poly.pdbx_strand_id
1 'polypeptide(L)'
;MTSVTSSATAISASTAVQIADPFGVDTAIHAQARPLPQQLVPISHALSNGRYQSPLRYPGAKSSLSPVIARVINSAKQSREVPEVNLLVEPFAGGASASLRAIGEGTADRILLADADPLVTSFWQAVADDTEQLIDRMYDEWSRYIRNGGVSGVERWDYWRAWAPRPEMSPRDRRISVAMQCLFLNRTTFSGILHGKAGPIGGRAQVSNYPIGCRWNPDALAERIRYVGHLYAIGRLVDVWCKDWRQTLEDVPEQYPQLLPSRVVAYLDPPYIEKSSLLYRTSFDPHGGYGSNGRAPDTRPSIDKLHLDLAEYLRTKAQFRWLLSYDNYPLLMQSRWLYGQSRMTPSDIDRETLGVRRWQISKRLVATRYSAGGRSGKRSAEELLMTTLPPATVPVDDQLRMP
;
A
#
# COMPACT_ATOMS: atom_id res chain seq x y z
N MET A 1 13.11 43.94 47.75
CA MET A 1 11.83 43.24 47.91
C MET A 1 10.93 43.63 46.75
N THR A 2 10.86 42.80 45.72
CA THR A 2 9.81 42.82 44.67
C THR A 2 10.02 41.58 43.81
N SER A 3 9.39 40.46 44.20
CA SER A 3 9.23 39.27 43.38
C SER A 3 7.84 39.28 42.77
N VAL A 4 7.76 39.42 41.45
CA VAL A 4 6.52 39.26 40.68
C VAL A 4 6.42 37.78 40.31
N THR A 5 5.47 37.08 40.94
CA THR A 5 5.08 35.71 40.62
C THR A 5 4.29 35.70 39.31
N SER A 6 4.84 35.06 38.29
CA SER A 6 4.16 34.71 37.03
C SER A 6 3.61 33.28 37.14
N SER A 7 2.29 33.17 37.13
CA SER A 7 1.54 31.92 37.07
C SER A 7 1.63 31.33 35.66
N ALA A 8 2.15 30.09 35.56
CA ALA A 8 2.17 29.32 34.33
C ALA A 8 0.74 28.84 33.97
N THR A 9 0.22 29.34 32.85
CA THR A 9 -0.99 28.81 32.23
C THR A 9 -0.58 27.70 31.27
N ALA A 10 -0.95 26.46 31.59
CA ALA A 10 -0.82 25.32 30.70
C ALA A 10 -1.70 25.54 29.46
N ILE A 11 -1.09 25.59 28.29
CA ILE A 11 -1.79 25.63 27.01
C ILE A 11 -2.26 24.20 26.70
N SER A 12 -3.57 23.99 26.70
CA SER A 12 -4.19 22.71 26.37
C SER A 12 -3.91 22.34 24.90
N ALA A 13 -3.64 21.06 24.69
CA ALA A 13 -3.52 20.43 23.39
C ALA A 13 -4.69 20.81 22.47
N SER A 14 -4.33 21.25 21.27
CA SER A 14 -5.26 21.67 20.22
C SER A 14 -6.16 20.51 19.79
N THR A 15 -7.47 20.69 19.97
CA THR A 15 -8.53 19.97 19.27
C THR A 15 -8.36 20.12 17.76
N ALA A 16 -7.71 19.15 17.12
CA ALA A 16 -7.86 18.92 15.69
C ALA A 16 -9.27 18.39 15.46
N VAL A 17 -10.11 19.19 14.80
CA VAL A 17 -11.42 18.75 14.32
C VAL A 17 -11.17 17.62 13.32
N GLN A 18 -11.43 16.38 13.73
CA GLN A 18 -11.50 15.23 12.81
C GLN A 18 -12.62 15.53 11.81
N ILE A 19 -12.26 15.93 10.60
CA ILE A 19 -13.20 15.88 9.47
C ILE A 19 -13.49 14.40 9.26
N ALA A 20 -14.66 13.95 9.69
CA ALA A 20 -15.10 12.58 9.48
C ALA A 20 -15.03 12.29 7.97
N ASP A 21 -14.17 11.35 7.60
CA ASP A 21 -14.07 10.84 6.24
C ASP A 21 -15.47 10.38 5.77
N PRO A 22 -15.93 10.73 4.56
CA PRO A 22 -17.20 10.24 4.02
C PRO A 22 -17.34 8.71 4.06
N PHE A 23 -16.25 7.94 4.15
CA PHE A 23 -16.28 6.48 4.33
C PHE A 23 -16.27 6.03 5.80
N GLY A 24 -16.09 6.95 6.75
CA GLY A 24 -16.02 6.70 8.20
C GLY A 24 -14.92 5.74 8.58
N VAL A 25 -13.76 5.87 7.95
CA VAL A 25 -12.58 5.03 8.18
C VAL A 25 -11.76 5.64 9.29
N ASP A 26 -11.49 4.84 10.31
CA ASP A 26 -10.57 5.23 11.37
C ASP A 26 -9.13 5.26 10.83
N THR A 27 -8.29 6.15 11.36
CA THR A 27 -6.89 6.29 10.93
C THR A 27 -6.05 5.04 11.15
N ALA A 28 -6.52 4.12 12.00
CA ALA A 28 -5.96 2.80 12.34
C ALA A 28 -7.12 1.83 12.65
N ILE A 29 -6.88 0.50 12.68
CA ILE A 29 -7.94 -0.50 12.99
C ILE A 29 -8.58 -0.21 14.35
N HIS A 30 -7.75 0.23 15.31
CA HIS A 30 -8.18 0.72 16.60
C HIS A 30 -7.55 2.10 16.85
N ALA A 31 -8.22 2.95 17.63
CA ALA A 31 -7.72 4.28 17.98
C ALA A 31 -6.38 4.27 18.75
N GLN A 32 -5.93 3.11 19.22
CA GLN A 32 -4.64 2.92 19.90
C GLN A 32 -3.81 1.84 19.22
N ALA A 33 -2.50 2.10 19.13
CA ALA A 33 -1.50 1.16 18.68
C ALA A 33 -1.56 -0.16 19.47
N ARG A 34 -1.66 -1.30 18.78
CA ARG A 34 -1.55 -2.59 19.45
C ARG A 34 -0.08 -2.82 19.87
N PRO A 35 0.21 -3.14 21.15
CA PRO A 35 1.57 -3.46 21.56
C PRO A 35 2.12 -4.62 20.73
N LEU A 36 3.37 -4.51 20.27
CA LEU A 36 4.02 -5.60 19.55
C LEU A 36 4.22 -6.79 20.51
N PRO A 37 3.65 -7.98 20.22
CA PRO A 37 3.91 -9.15 21.05
C PRO A 37 5.42 -9.44 21.14
N GLN A 38 5.91 -9.77 22.35
CA GLN A 38 7.33 -10.05 22.53
C GLN A 38 7.77 -11.33 21.80
N GLN A 39 6.89 -12.33 21.77
CA GLN A 39 7.14 -13.60 21.07
C GLN A 39 6.38 -13.64 19.75
N LEU A 40 7.06 -14.08 18.69
CA LEU A 40 6.46 -14.32 17.38
C LEU A 40 5.80 -15.70 17.37
N VAL A 41 4.51 -15.74 17.06
CA VAL A 41 3.78 -16.99 16.83
C VAL A 41 4.03 -17.42 15.37
N PRO A 42 4.36 -18.69 15.10
CA PRO A 42 4.47 -19.20 13.73
C PRO A 42 3.20 -19.02 12.91
N ILE A 43 3.34 -18.74 11.62
CA ILE A 43 2.19 -18.58 10.72
C ILE A 43 1.65 -19.96 10.32
N SER A 44 0.62 -20.43 11.02
CA SER A 44 -0.09 -21.68 10.74
C SER A 44 -1.27 -21.49 9.78
N HIS A 45 -1.00 -21.14 8.52
CA HIS A 45 -2.04 -21.00 7.48
C HIS A 45 -1.51 -21.45 6.12
N ALA A 46 -2.31 -22.20 5.34
CA ALA A 46 -1.87 -22.81 4.08
C ALA A 46 -1.38 -21.79 3.03
N LEU A 47 -1.94 -20.59 3.05
CA LEU A 47 -1.55 -19.50 2.15
C LEU A 47 -0.23 -18.81 2.51
N SER A 48 0.45 -19.15 3.62
CA SER A 48 1.78 -18.58 3.94
C SER A 48 2.78 -18.78 2.81
N ASN A 49 2.71 -19.91 2.12
CA ASN A 49 3.53 -20.25 0.94
C ASN A 49 2.73 -20.18 -0.38
N GLY A 50 1.52 -19.61 -0.34
CA GLY A 50 0.63 -19.54 -1.49
C GLY A 50 1.08 -18.50 -2.51
N ARG A 51 0.93 -18.80 -3.81
CA ARG A 51 1.23 -17.83 -4.89
C ARG A 51 0.33 -16.58 -4.86
N TYR A 52 -0.91 -16.74 -4.41
CA TYR A 52 -1.93 -15.69 -4.40
C TYR A 52 -2.49 -15.49 -2.99
N GLN A 53 -1.88 -14.56 -2.26
CA GLN A 53 -2.26 -14.25 -0.89
C GLN A 53 -3.22 -13.06 -0.80
N SER A 54 -3.08 -12.07 -1.68
CA SER A 54 -3.97 -10.90 -1.67
C SER A 54 -5.36 -11.23 -2.22
N PRO A 55 -6.45 -10.82 -1.51
CA PRO A 55 -7.80 -10.91 -2.06
C PRO A 55 -8.04 -9.93 -3.24
N LEU A 56 -7.32 -8.80 -3.26
CA LEU A 56 -7.46 -7.76 -4.26
C LEU A 56 -6.63 -8.03 -5.52
N ARG A 57 -7.10 -7.47 -6.64
CA ARG A 57 -6.37 -7.32 -7.90
C ARG A 57 -6.08 -5.85 -8.11
N TYR A 58 -4.85 -5.44 -7.87
CA TYR A 58 -4.47 -4.06 -8.10
C TYR A 58 -3.80 -3.90 -9.48
N PRO A 59 -4.12 -2.87 -10.27
CA PRO A 59 -3.34 -2.51 -11.45
C PRO A 59 -1.88 -2.27 -11.05
N GLY A 60 -0.93 -2.77 -11.85
CA GLY A 60 0.48 -2.70 -11.48
C GLY A 60 0.90 -3.65 -10.36
N ALA A 61 -0.01 -4.50 -9.82
CA ALA A 61 0.30 -5.42 -8.73
C ALA A 61 1.56 -6.23 -9.05
N LYS A 62 2.63 -5.84 -8.37
CA LYS A 62 3.98 -6.37 -8.49
C LYS A 62 4.14 -7.76 -7.91
N SER A 63 3.13 -8.60 -8.03
CA SER A 63 3.26 -10.04 -7.76
C SER A 63 4.47 -10.65 -8.47
N SER A 64 4.90 -10.08 -9.60
CA SER A 64 6.16 -10.39 -10.29
C SER A 64 7.42 -9.83 -9.62
N LEU A 65 7.37 -8.66 -8.97
CA LEU A 65 8.50 -8.06 -8.23
C LEU A 65 8.58 -8.56 -6.79
N SER A 66 7.50 -9.06 -6.18
CA SER A 66 7.51 -9.52 -4.78
C SER A 66 8.65 -10.51 -4.47
N PRO A 67 8.99 -11.48 -5.34
CA PRO A 67 10.18 -12.33 -5.15
C PRO A 67 11.51 -11.55 -5.20
N VAL A 68 11.59 -10.51 -6.04
CA VAL A 68 12.76 -9.63 -6.15
C VAL A 68 12.93 -8.82 -4.86
N ILE A 69 11.85 -8.22 -4.37
CA ILE A 69 11.81 -7.48 -3.10
C ILE A 69 12.24 -8.38 -1.94
N ALA A 70 11.67 -9.59 -1.86
CA ALA A 70 12.02 -10.55 -0.83
C ALA A 70 13.50 -10.93 -0.86
N ARG A 71 14.06 -11.18 -2.06
CA ARG A 71 15.49 -11.46 -2.23
C ARG A 71 16.36 -10.28 -1.78
N VAL A 72 16.02 -9.05 -2.17
CA VAL A 72 16.79 -7.85 -1.79
C VAL A 72 16.80 -7.64 -0.28
N ILE A 73 15.65 -7.81 0.38
CA ILE A 73 15.55 -7.70 1.84
C ILE A 73 16.32 -8.83 2.54
N ASN A 74 16.20 -10.07 2.07
CA ASN A 74 16.92 -11.20 2.68
C ASN A 74 18.43 -11.11 2.49
N SER A 75 18.91 -10.61 1.35
CA SER A 75 20.34 -10.33 1.17
C SER A 75 20.83 -9.25 2.14
N ALA A 76 20.02 -8.21 2.40
CA ALA A 76 20.37 -7.18 3.37
C ALA A 76 20.61 -7.71 4.78
N LYS A 77 19.95 -8.82 5.15
CA LYS A 77 20.15 -9.52 6.44
C LYS A 77 21.55 -10.08 6.67
N GLN A 78 22.37 -10.17 5.62
CA GLN A 78 23.77 -10.59 5.72
C GLN A 78 24.67 -9.46 6.24
N SER A 79 24.20 -8.21 6.25
CA SER A 79 24.91 -7.08 6.80
C SER A 79 24.61 -6.90 8.28
N ARG A 80 25.64 -6.54 9.07
CA ARG A 80 25.47 -6.11 10.46
C ARG A 80 24.60 -4.87 10.62
N GLU A 81 24.41 -4.09 9.55
CA GLU A 81 23.58 -2.88 9.56
C GLU A 81 22.07 -3.17 9.58
N VAL A 82 21.65 -4.35 9.10
CA VAL A 82 20.26 -4.79 9.00
C VAL A 82 20.21 -6.28 9.39
N PRO A 83 20.46 -6.65 10.65
CA PRO A 83 20.55 -8.07 11.04
C PRO A 83 19.22 -8.83 10.89
N GLU A 84 18.10 -8.11 10.98
CA GLU A 84 16.75 -8.63 10.82
C GLU A 84 15.81 -7.52 10.33
N VAL A 85 14.64 -7.90 9.82
CA VAL A 85 13.56 -6.97 9.49
C VAL A 85 12.35 -7.34 10.32
N ASN A 86 12.18 -6.63 11.43
CA ASN A 86 11.07 -6.87 12.34
C ASN A 86 9.77 -6.31 11.77
N LEU A 87 9.80 -5.09 11.22
CA LEU A 87 8.62 -4.43 10.67
C LEU A 87 8.88 -4.01 9.22
N LEU A 88 8.09 -4.55 8.30
CA LEU A 88 7.98 -4.05 6.93
C LEU A 88 6.77 -3.12 6.83
N VAL A 89 7.00 -1.88 6.41
CA VAL A 89 5.97 -0.85 6.25
C VAL A 89 5.67 -0.65 4.77
N GLU A 90 4.42 -0.76 4.35
CA GLU A 90 3.99 -0.52 2.96
C GLU A 90 3.00 0.66 2.93
N PRO A 91 3.49 1.91 2.74
CA PRO A 91 2.66 3.12 2.76
C PRO A 91 1.80 3.33 1.50
N PHE A 92 1.96 2.47 0.50
CA PHE A 92 1.17 2.42 -0.72
C PHE A 92 0.61 1.01 -0.87
N ALA A 93 -0.11 0.53 0.16
CA ALA A 93 -0.49 -0.86 0.26
C ALA A 93 -1.21 -1.35 -0.99
N GLY A 94 -2.25 -0.64 -1.47
CA GLY A 94 -3.02 -1.06 -2.64
C GLY A 94 -3.49 -2.52 -2.51
N GLY A 95 -2.84 -3.42 -3.25
CA GLY A 95 -3.07 -4.87 -3.17
C GLY A 95 -2.23 -5.64 -2.15
N ALA A 96 -1.30 -5.02 -1.44
CA ALA A 96 -0.42 -5.54 -0.38
C ALA A 96 0.32 -6.85 -0.75
N SER A 97 0.52 -7.10 -2.04
CA SER A 97 1.07 -8.40 -2.52
C SER A 97 2.54 -8.57 -2.12
N ALA A 98 3.30 -7.48 -2.02
CA ALA A 98 4.69 -7.52 -1.57
C ALA A 98 4.76 -7.84 -0.06
N SER A 99 4.01 -7.13 0.78
CA SER A 99 4.01 -7.39 2.23
C SER A 99 3.48 -8.76 2.60
N LEU A 100 2.37 -9.19 2.00
CA LEU A 100 1.79 -10.52 2.28
C LEU A 100 2.73 -11.67 1.90
N ARG A 101 3.50 -11.49 0.82
CA ARG A 101 4.53 -12.44 0.43
C ARG A 101 5.71 -12.40 1.39
N ALA A 102 6.20 -11.20 1.72
CA ALA A 102 7.33 -11.02 2.62
C ALA A 102 7.07 -11.64 4.00
N ILE A 103 5.88 -11.45 4.58
CA ILE A 103 5.52 -12.04 5.87
C ILE A 103 5.36 -13.56 5.79
N GLY A 104 4.77 -14.07 4.69
CA GLY A 104 4.56 -15.50 4.46
C GLY A 104 5.86 -16.28 4.27
N GLU A 105 6.83 -15.70 3.56
CA GLU A 105 8.17 -16.27 3.34
C GLU A 105 9.15 -16.04 4.51
N GLY A 106 8.72 -15.37 5.60
CA GLY A 106 9.61 -15.03 6.71
C GLY A 106 10.67 -13.96 6.38
N THR A 107 10.46 -13.21 5.29
CA THR A 107 11.31 -12.07 4.92
C THR A 107 11.17 -10.92 5.92
N ALA A 108 9.99 -10.72 6.50
CA ALA A 108 9.78 -9.81 7.62
C ALA A 108 9.02 -10.53 8.75
N ASP A 109 9.20 -10.08 9.99
CA ASP A 109 8.47 -10.65 11.13
C ASP A 109 7.06 -10.08 11.29
N ARG A 110 6.88 -8.84 10.87
CA ARG A 110 5.62 -8.11 10.97
C ARG A 110 5.45 -7.19 9.77
N ILE A 111 4.21 -6.89 9.44
CA ILE A 111 3.84 -5.93 8.40
C ILE A 111 2.92 -4.86 8.97
N LEU A 112 3.09 -3.63 8.46
CA LEU A 112 2.15 -2.53 8.62
C LEU A 112 1.72 -2.09 7.22
N LEU A 113 0.41 -2.06 6.99
CA LEU A 113 -0.15 -1.60 5.73
C LEU A 113 -0.69 -0.19 5.92
N ALA A 114 -0.42 0.71 4.99
CA ALA A 114 -1.11 1.99 4.95
C ALA A 114 -1.50 2.32 3.51
N ASP A 115 -2.67 2.93 3.36
CA ASP A 115 -3.12 3.50 2.10
C ASP A 115 -3.93 4.76 2.37
N ALA A 116 -3.81 5.73 1.48
CA ALA A 116 -4.58 6.95 1.58
C ALA A 116 -5.98 6.83 1.00
N ASP A 117 -6.25 5.82 0.17
CA ASP A 117 -7.61 5.58 -0.33
C ASP A 117 -8.45 4.93 0.77
N PRO A 118 -9.44 5.64 1.35
CA PRO A 118 -10.26 5.08 2.42
C PRO A 118 -11.05 3.85 1.98
N LEU A 119 -11.33 3.68 0.68
CA LEU A 119 -11.96 2.47 0.14
C LEU A 119 -11.04 1.24 0.27
N VAL A 120 -9.75 1.42 -0.01
CA VAL A 120 -8.73 0.36 0.11
C VAL A 120 -8.43 0.10 1.57
N THR A 121 -8.31 1.15 2.38
CA THR A 121 -8.04 1.01 3.81
C THR A 121 -9.19 0.33 4.55
N SER A 122 -10.45 0.74 4.32
CA SER A 122 -11.62 0.07 4.89
C SER A 122 -11.62 -1.42 4.60
N PHE A 123 -11.24 -1.79 3.37
CA PHE A 123 -11.13 -3.19 2.98
C PHE A 123 -10.10 -3.93 3.83
N TRP A 124 -8.88 -3.42 3.93
CA TRP A 124 -7.83 -4.09 4.71
C TRP A 124 -8.15 -4.13 6.20
N GLN A 125 -8.77 -3.08 6.77
CA GLN A 125 -9.23 -3.07 8.15
C GLN A 125 -10.32 -4.12 8.39
N ALA A 126 -11.34 -4.21 7.54
CA ALA A 126 -12.39 -5.21 7.67
C ALA A 126 -11.88 -6.64 7.46
N VAL A 127 -10.94 -6.85 6.53
CA VAL A 127 -10.30 -8.16 6.35
C VAL A 127 -9.55 -8.59 7.60
N ALA A 128 -8.89 -7.66 8.29
CA ALA A 128 -8.12 -7.93 9.50
C ALA A 128 -8.99 -8.14 10.74
N ASP A 129 -10.03 -7.32 10.95
CA ASP A 129 -10.77 -7.22 12.22
C ASP A 129 -12.25 -7.68 12.14
N ASP A 130 -12.83 -7.73 10.93
CA ASP A 130 -14.21 -8.20 10.67
C ASP A 130 -14.24 -9.39 9.69
N THR A 131 -13.20 -10.24 9.76
CA THR A 131 -12.87 -11.27 8.77
C THR A 131 -14.08 -12.11 8.35
N GLU A 132 -14.74 -12.77 9.31
CA GLU A 132 -15.84 -13.69 8.98
C GLU A 132 -17.11 -12.93 8.54
N GLN A 133 -17.39 -11.75 9.10
CA GLN A 133 -18.55 -10.96 8.67
C GLN A 133 -18.41 -10.43 7.24
N LEU A 134 -17.19 -10.05 6.85
CA LEU A 134 -16.89 -9.69 5.47
C LEU A 134 -17.03 -10.91 4.54
N ILE A 135 -16.58 -12.09 4.96
CA ILE A 135 -16.74 -13.35 4.20
C ILE A 135 -18.22 -13.68 4.00
N ASP A 136 -19.02 -13.63 5.05
CA ASP A 136 -20.47 -13.90 4.99
C ASP A 136 -21.14 -12.94 4.01
N ARG A 137 -20.82 -11.64 4.10
CA ARG A 137 -21.36 -10.65 3.18
C ARG A 137 -20.90 -10.88 1.73
N MET A 138 -19.64 -11.26 1.54
CA MET A 138 -19.08 -11.59 0.22
C MET A 138 -19.79 -12.79 -0.42
N TYR A 139 -20.08 -13.85 0.35
CA TYR A 139 -20.84 -15.00 -0.15
C TYR A 139 -22.28 -14.61 -0.51
N ASP A 140 -22.93 -13.76 0.28
CA ASP A 140 -24.28 -13.27 -0.02
C ASP A 140 -24.33 -12.49 -1.34
N GLU A 141 -23.40 -11.52 -1.52
CA GLU A 141 -23.28 -10.75 -2.76
C GLU A 141 -22.99 -11.65 -3.97
N TRP A 142 -22.10 -12.65 -3.79
CA TRP A 142 -21.78 -13.60 -4.85
C TRP A 142 -22.99 -14.44 -5.25
N SER A 143 -23.66 -15.06 -4.27
CA SER A 143 -24.77 -15.99 -4.50
C SER A 143 -25.95 -15.28 -5.17
N ARG A 144 -26.24 -14.04 -4.76
CA ARG A 144 -27.38 -13.26 -5.28
C ARG A 144 -27.10 -12.64 -6.64
N TYR A 145 -25.91 -12.08 -6.86
CA TYR A 145 -25.67 -11.18 -7.99
C TYR A 145 -24.60 -11.66 -8.98
N ILE A 146 -23.65 -12.50 -8.56
CA ILE A 146 -22.50 -12.87 -9.40
C ILE A 146 -22.59 -14.30 -9.94
N ARG A 147 -23.09 -15.26 -9.16
CA ARG A 147 -23.11 -16.69 -9.49
C ARG A 147 -23.76 -16.98 -10.84
N ASN A 148 -24.87 -16.31 -11.14
CA ASN A 148 -25.61 -16.48 -12.39
C ASN A 148 -25.10 -15.58 -13.53
N GLY A 149 -24.20 -14.64 -13.24
CA GLY A 149 -23.62 -13.70 -14.21
C GLY A 149 -24.65 -12.77 -14.88
N GLY A 150 -24.24 -12.18 -16.01
CA GLY A 150 -25.13 -11.41 -16.86
C GLY A 150 -25.60 -10.08 -16.27
N VAL A 151 -26.88 -9.75 -16.51
CA VAL A 151 -27.47 -8.43 -16.20
C VAL A 151 -27.47 -8.13 -14.70
N SER A 152 -27.81 -9.11 -13.85
CA SER A 152 -27.88 -8.92 -12.40
C SER A 152 -26.55 -8.48 -11.79
N GLY A 153 -25.44 -9.04 -12.26
CA GLY A 153 -24.11 -8.63 -11.82
C GLY A 153 -23.76 -7.20 -12.24
N VAL A 154 -24.16 -6.79 -13.45
CA VAL A 154 -23.92 -5.42 -13.97
C VAL A 154 -24.78 -4.40 -13.22
N GLU A 155 -26.04 -4.69 -12.96
CA GLU A 155 -26.91 -3.83 -12.13
C GLU A 155 -26.36 -3.69 -10.72
N ARG A 156 -25.84 -4.79 -10.14
CA ARG A 156 -25.20 -4.74 -8.83
C ARG A 156 -23.89 -3.97 -8.84
N TRP A 157 -23.15 -4.02 -9.94
CA TRP A 157 -21.98 -3.17 -10.15
C TRP A 157 -22.36 -1.68 -10.19
N ASP A 158 -23.41 -1.32 -10.93
CA ASP A 158 -23.91 0.06 -10.98
C ASP A 158 -24.37 0.53 -9.58
N TYR A 159 -25.04 -0.34 -8.81
CA TYR A 159 -25.38 -0.08 -7.41
C TYR A 159 -24.14 0.24 -6.57
N TRP A 160 -23.13 -0.63 -6.58
CA TRP A 160 -21.91 -0.42 -5.78
C TRP A 160 -21.09 0.78 -6.26
N ARG A 161 -21.16 1.16 -7.54
CA ARG A 161 -20.54 2.38 -8.06
C ARG A 161 -21.21 3.65 -7.55
N ALA A 162 -22.52 3.63 -7.37
CA ALA A 162 -23.31 4.77 -6.89
C ALA A 162 -23.50 4.80 -5.37
N TRP A 163 -23.24 3.69 -4.69
CA TRP A 163 -23.48 3.54 -3.26
C TRP A 163 -22.58 4.45 -2.43
N ALA A 164 -23.18 5.07 -1.42
CA ALA A 164 -22.51 5.84 -0.37
C ALA A 164 -23.04 5.40 1.00
N PRO A 165 -22.20 5.43 2.05
CA PRO A 165 -22.62 5.10 3.39
C PRO A 165 -23.64 6.11 3.92
N ARG A 166 -24.60 5.61 4.70
CA ARG A 166 -25.60 6.47 5.34
C ARG A 166 -25.07 6.99 6.69
N PRO A 167 -25.42 8.23 7.08
CA PRO A 167 -24.95 8.82 8.35
C PRO A 167 -25.27 7.97 9.58
N GLU A 168 -26.41 7.27 9.57
CA GLU A 168 -26.95 6.51 10.70
C GLU A 168 -26.30 5.13 10.88
N MET A 169 -25.45 4.70 9.93
CA MET A 169 -24.76 3.43 10.04
C MET A 169 -23.77 3.45 11.21
N SER A 170 -23.72 2.35 11.96
CA SER A 170 -22.66 2.15 12.95
C SER A 170 -21.28 2.19 12.27
N PRO A 171 -20.20 2.62 12.95
CA PRO A 171 -18.86 2.63 12.37
C PRO A 171 -18.44 1.27 11.79
N ARG A 172 -18.79 0.18 12.49
CA ARG A 172 -18.51 -1.18 12.06
C ARG A 172 -19.27 -1.58 10.79
N ASP A 173 -20.59 -1.36 10.76
CA ASP A 173 -21.41 -1.70 9.57
C ASP A 173 -20.98 -0.88 8.35
N ARG A 174 -20.57 0.36 8.59
CA ARG A 174 -20.03 1.24 7.56
C ARG A 174 -18.74 0.67 7.00
N ARG A 175 -17.76 0.33 7.85
CA ARG A 175 -16.48 -0.28 7.44
C ARG A 175 -16.69 -1.57 6.63
N ILE A 176 -17.54 -2.48 7.11
CA ILE A 176 -17.85 -3.74 6.40
C ILE A 176 -18.51 -3.44 5.03
N SER A 177 -19.43 -2.48 4.96
CA SER A 177 -20.11 -2.13 3.70
C SER A 177 -19.16 -1.49 2.69
N VAL A 178 -18.27 -0.61 3.13
CA VAL A 178 -17.23 0.00 2.28
C VAL A 178 -16.20 -1.04 1.84
N ALA A 179 -15.79 -1.94 2.74
CA ALA A 179 -14.93 -3.06 2.40
C ALA A 179 -15.55 -3.97 1.34
N MET A 180 -16.85 -4.26 1.47
CA MET A 180 -17.59 -5.03 0.49
C MET A 180 -17.68 -4.29 -0.85
N GLN A 181 -17.95 -2.98 -0.85
CA GLN A 181 -17.92 -2.14 -2.06
C GLN A 181 -16.56 -2.24 -2.76
N CYS A 182 -15.46 -2.11 -2.01
CA CYS A 182 -14.10 -2.23 -2.52
C CYS A 182 -13.86 -3.59 -3.17
N LEU A 183 -14.12 -4.69 -2.45
CA LEU A 183 -13.93 -6.04 -2.95
C LEU A 183 -14.80 -6.28 -4.18
N PHE A 184 -16.07 -5.89 -4.15
CA PHE A 184 -17.00 -6.13 -5.24
C PHE A 184 -16.52 -5.46 -6.52
N LEU A 185 -16.26 -4.15 -6.47
CA LEU A 185 -15.77 -3.39 -7.62
C LEU A 185 -14.41 -3.89 -8.08
N ASN A 186 -13.51 -4.26 -7.16
CA ASN A 186 -12.21 -4.81 -7.52
C ASN A 186 -12.31 -6.12 -8.31
N ARG A 187 -13.24 -7.01 -7.94
CA ARG A 187 -13.40 -8.30 -8.63
C ARG A 187 -14.14 -8.16 -9.96
N THR A 188 -15.01 -7.16 -10.08
CA THR A 188 -15.98 -7.04 -11.19
C THR A 188 -15.69 -5.91 -12.17
N THR A 189 -14.69 -5.05 -11.91
CA THR A 189 -14.24 -4.02 -12.86
C THR A 189 -13.06 -4.53 -13.72
N PHE A 190 -12.96 -4.02 -14.95
CA PHE A 190 -11.82 -4.31 -15.83
C PHE A 190 -10.49 -4.03 -15.11
N SER A 191 -9.57 -5.01 -15.14
CA SER A 191 -8.28 -4.99 -14.43
C SER A 191 -8.32 -4.72 -12.92
N GLY A 192 -9.50 -4.77 -12.29
CA GLY A 192 -9.67 -4.45 -10.86
C GLY A 192 -9.44 -2.99 -10.52
N ILE A 193 -9.50 -2.12 -11.53
CA ILE A 193 -9.39 -0.67 -11.35
C ILE A 193 -10.63 -0.21 -10.56
N LEU A 194 -10.41 0.41 -9.41
CA LEU A 194 -11.52 0.91 -8.58
C LEU A 194 -12.06 2.26 -9.06
N HIS A 195 -11.32 2.94 -9.94
CA HIS A 195 -11.45 4.38 -10.22
C HIS A 195 -11.43 4.71 -11.72
N GLY A 196 -11.69 5.97 -12.05
CA GLY A 196 -11.71 6.43 -13.44
C GLY A 196 -12.88 5.86 -14.26
N LYS A 197 -12.67 5.73 -15.57
CA LYS A 197 -13.71 5.35 -16.56
C LYS A 197 -13.81 3.83 -16.79
N ALA A 198 -13.12 3.02 -15.99
CA ALA A 198 -13.15 1.57 -16.15
C ALA A 198 -14.57 1.03 -15.89
N GLY A 199 -15.08 0.26 -16.86
CA GLY A 199 -16.39 -0.38 -16.76
C GLY A 199 -16.33 -1.81 -16.21
N PRO A 200 -17.50 -2.46 -16.02
CA PRO A 200 -17.55 -3.84 -15.58
C PRO A 200 -16.78 -4.75 -16.53
N ILE A 201 -16.05 -5.71 -15.98
CA ILE A 201 -15.40 -6.76 -16.77
C ILE A 201 -16.47 -7.52 -17.55
N GLY A 202 -16.17 -7.83 -18.81
CA GLY A 202 -17.14 -8.41 -19.73
C GLY A 202 -17.88 -7.36 -20.59
N GLY A 203 -17.75 -6.08 -20.24
CA GLY A 203 -18.51 -4.97 -20.83
C GLY A 203 -19.95 -4.95 -20.34
N ARG A 204 -20.66 -3.83 -20.54
CA ARG A 204 -22.05 -3.69 -20.05
C ARG A 204 -23.00 -4.74 -20.67
N ALA A 205 -22.77 -5.10 -21.94
CA ALA A 205 -23.54 -6.14 -22.63
C ALA A 205 -23.15 -7.58 -22.25
N GLN A 206 -22.07 -7.78 -21.48
CA GLN A 206 -21.60 -9.10 -21.03
C GLN A 206 -21.35 -10.11 -22.17
N VAL A 207 -20.89 -9.64 -23.33
CA VAL A 207 -20.63 -10.46 -24.53
C VAL A 207 -19.18 -10.95 -24.67
N SER A 208 -18.28 -10.49 -23.80
CA SER A 208 -16.88 -10.92 -23.82
C SER A 208 -16.69 -12.29 -23.17
N ASN A 209 -15.65 -13.02 -23.57
CA ASN A 209 -15.20 -14.27 -22.95
C ASN A 209 -14.83 -14.16 -21.46
N TYR A 210 -14.75 -12.93 -20.92
CA TYR A 210 -14.50 -12.65 -19.51
C TYR A 210 -15.74 -12.06 -18.84
N PRO A 211 -16.75 -12.86 -18.49
CA PRO A 211 -17.97 -12.37 -17.83
C PRO A 211 -17.67 -11.74 -16.47
N ILE A 212 -18.60 -10.97 -15.94
CA ILE A 212 -18.43 -10.18 -14.70
C ILE A 212 -17.97 -11.00 -13.49
N GLY A 213 -18.42 -12.26 -13.40
CA GLY A 213 -18.06 -13.20 -12.36
C GLY A 213 -16.79 -14.03 -12.60
N CYS A 214 -16.11 -13.90 -13.74
CA CYS A 214 -14.96 -14.77 -14.09
C CYS A 214 -13.77 -14.64 -13.12
N ARG A 215 -13.75 -13.59 -12.31
CA ARG A 215 -12.74 -13.35 -11.29
C ARG A 215 -13.30 -13.61 -9.89
N TRP A 216 -14.51 -14.10 -9.71
CA TRP A 216 -15.08 -14.34 -8.40
C TRP A 216 -15.05 -15.82 -8.05
N ASN A 217 -13.92 -16.28 -7.48
CA ASN A 217 -13.87 -17.58 -6.81
C ASN A 217 -14.08 -17.31 -5.31
N PRO A 218 -15.30 -17.53 -4.78
CA PRO A 218 -15.62 -17.13 -3.42
C PRO A 218 -14.80 -17.92 -2.38
N ASP A 219 -14.58 -19.22 -2.58
CA ASP A 219 -13.81 -20.05 -1.64
C ASP A 219 -12.34 -19.60 -1.59
N ALA A 220 -11.72 -19.36 -2.74
CA ALA A 220 -10.35 -18.86 -2.79
C ALA A 220 -10.22 -17.43 -2.23
N LEU A 221 -11.27 -16.60 -2.34
CA LEU A 221 -11.29 -15.27 -1.73
C LEU A 221 -11.46 -15.36 -0.21
N ALA A 222 -12.35 -16.22 0.28
CA ALA A 222 -12.56 -16.45 1.70
C ALA A 222 -11.26 -16.91 2.38
N GLU A 223 -10.54 -17.87 1.78
CA GLU A 223 -9.26 -18.34 2.32
C GLU A 223 -8.20 -17.23 2.37
N ARG A 224 -8.18 -16.32 1.40
CA ARG A 224 -7.27 -15.17 1.40
C ARG A 224 -7.64 -14.15 2.47
N ILE A 225 -8.94 -13.93 2.69
CA ILE A 225 -9.43 -13.05 3.76
C ILE A 225 -9.07 -13.65 5.13
N ARG A 226 -9.33 -14.94 5.34
CA ARG A 226 -8.93 -15.67 6.56
C ARG A 226 -7.44 -15.65 6.82
N TYR A 227 -6.61 -15.76 5.78
CA TYR A 227 -5.17 -15.66 5.93
C TYR A 227 -4.76 -14.33 6.58
N VAL A 228 -5.33 -13.22 6.12
CA VAL A 228 -4.99 -11.89 6.63
C VAL A 228 -5.58 -11.68 8.02
N GLY A 229 -6.81 -12.12 8.28
CA GLY A 229 -7.40 -12.16 9.62
C GLY A 229 -6.53 -12.96 10.61
N HIS A 230 -6.02 -14.11 10.18
CA HIS A 230 -5.07 -14.92 10.95
C HIS A 230 -3.79 -14.12 11.26
N LEU A 231 -3.18 -13.48 10.25
CA LEU A 231 -1.98 -12.64 10.46
C LEU A 231 -2.24 -11.53 11.49
N TYR A 232 -3.40 -10.89 11.47
CA TYR A 232 -3.77 -9.87 12.45
C TYR A 232 -3.98 -10.46 13.85
N ALA A 233 -4.69 -11.59 13.96
CA ALA A 233 -4.95 -12.26 15.23
C ALA A 233 -3.65 -12.62 15.98
N ILE A 234 -2.65 -13.13 15.25
CA ILE A 234 -1.33 -13.50 15.81
C ILE A 234 -0.31 -12.34 15.82
N GLY A 235 -0.75 -11.13 15.48
CA GLY A 235 0.05 -9.89 15.52
C GLY A 235 1.10 -9.74 14.40
N ARG A 236 1.10 -10.62 13.39
CA ARG A 236 2.01 -10.53 12.23
C ARG A 236 1.62 -9.38 11.29
N LEU A 237 0.32 -9.05 11.19
CA LEU A 237 -0.14 -7.75 10.72
C LEU A 237 -0.37 -6.88 11.96
N VAL A 238 0.39 -5.79 12.10
CA VAL A 238 0.33 -4.97 13.34
C VAL A 238 -0.81 -3.99 13.31
N ASP A 239 -1.08 -3.40 12.15
CA ASP A 239 -2.13 -2.40 11.95
C ASP A 239 -2.35 -2.14 10.45
N VAL A 240 -3.45 -1.45 10.15
CA VAL A 240 -3.80 -0.92 8.83
C VAL A 240 -4.18 0.55 8.97
N TRP A 241 -3.41 1.46 8.36
CA TRP A 241 -3.59 2.90 8.49
C TRP A 241 -4.24 3.57 7.30
N CYS A 242 -5.18 4.48 7.58
CA CYS A 242 -5.76 5.38 6.58
C CYS A 242 -4.96 6.68 6.55
N LYS A 243 -3.72 6.61 6.04
CA LYS A 243 -2.75 7.70 6.05
C LYS A 243 -2.04 7.79 4.71
N ASP A 244 -1.62 9.00 4.36
CA ASP A 244 -0.72 9.17 3.23
C ASP A 244 0.69 8.66 3.56
N TRP A 245 1.55 8.59 2.54
CA TRP A 245 2.90 8.08 2.71
C TRP A 245 3.73 8.92 3.68
N ARG A 246 3.51 10.24 3.76
CA ARG A 246 4.32 11.13 4.58
C ARG A 246 3.97 10.91 6.05
N GLN A 247 2.68 10.98 6.36
CA GLN A 247 2.15 10.67 7.70
C GLN A 247 2.59 9.27 8.15
N THR A 248 2.48 8.27 7.26
CA THR A 248 2.91 6.91 7.60
C THR A 248 4.39 6.83 7.96
N LEU A 249 5.27 7.45 7.17
CA LEU A 249 6.71 7.41 7.43
C LEU A 249 7.13 8.26 8.65
N GLU A 250 6.41 9.33 8.95
CA GLU A 250 6.64 10.21 10.11
C GLU A 250 6.13 9.61 11.42
N ASP A 251 5.03 8.86 11.40
CA ASP A 251 4.42 8.26 12.60
C ASP A 251 5.09 6.94 13.01
N VAL A 252 5.68 6.19 12.08
CA VAL A 252 6.37 4.92 12.41
C VAL A 252 7.50 5.09 13.44
N PRO A 253 8.39 6.10 13.32
CA PRO A 253 9.39 6.41 14.34
C PRO A 253 8.80 6.73 15.73
N GLU A 254 7.65 7.41 15.77
CA GLU A 254 6.97 7.77 17.02
C GLU A 254 6.32 6.56 17.68
N GLN A 255 5.70 5.68 16.88
CA GLN A 255 4.93 4.53 17.36
C GLN A 255 5.82 3.30 17.64
N TYR A 256 6.93 3.15 16.92
CA TYR A 256 7.83 2.00 17.04
C TYR A 256 9.32 2.41 17.21
N PRO A 257 9.67 3.36 18.10
CA PRO A 257 11.03 3.88 18.25
C PRO A 257 12.07 2.78 18.56
N GLN A 258 11.66 1.74 19.29
CA GLN A 258 12.49 0.60 19.66
C GLN A 258 12.98 -0.24 18.47
N LEU A 259 12.37 -0.12 17.29
CA LEU A 259 12.78 -0.84 16.09
C LEU A 259 13.76 -0.05 15.22
N LEU A 260 13.93 1.25 15.50
CA LEU A 260 14.75 2.11 14.67
C LEU A 260 16.25 1.97 14.98
N PRO A 261 17.11 2.28 14.01
CA PRO A 261 16.80 2.52 12.58
C PRO A 261 16.97 1.25 11.72
N SER A 262 17.31 0.12 12.35
CA SER A 262 17.87 -1.06 11.66
C SER A 262 16.91 -2.25 11.54
N ARG A 263 15.73 -2.21 12.20
CA ARG A 263 14.75 -3.31 12.16
C ARG A 263 13.45 -2.95 11.43
N VAL A 264 13.37 -1.73 10.89
CA VAL A 264 12.26 -1.25 10.06
C VAL A 264 12.73 -1.05 8.63
N VAL A 265 11.95 -1.55 7.68
CA VAL A 265 12.13 -1.27 6.25
C VAL A 265 10.80 -0.78 5.68
N ALA A 266 10.80 0.36 4.98
CA ALA A 266 9.66 0.72 4.13
C ALA A 266 9.81 0.12 2.73
N TYR A 267 8.76 -0.51 2.21
CA TYR A 267 8.64 -0.81 0.79
C TYR A 267 7.64 0.15 0.15
N LEU A 268 8.10 0.97 -0.79
CA LEU A 268 7.30 2.01 -1.43
C LEU A 268 7.09 1.68 -2.91
N ASP A 269 5.83 1.74 -3.34
CA ASP A 269 5.43 1.60 -4.74
C ASP A 269 4.42 2.70 -5.11
N PRO A 270 4.88 3.96 -5.21
CA PRO A 270 3.99 5.09 -5.48
C PRO A 270 3.36 4.98 -6.89
N PRO A 271 2.23 5.65 -7.14
CA PRO A 271 1.66 5.78 -8.49
C PRO A 271 2.71 6.29 -9.48
N TYR A 272 2.88 5.64 -10.63
CA TYR A 272 3.94 5.98 -11.60
C TYR A 272 3.67 7.29 -12.36
N ILE A 273 4.73 8.02 -12.71
CA ILE A 273 4.66 9.28 -13.47
C ILE A 273 3.87 9.13 -14.77
N GLU A 274 4.10 8.06 -15.54
CA GLU A 274 3.44 7.89 -16.84
C GLU A 274 2.00 7.34 -16.77
N LYS A 275 1.56 6.80 -15.62
CA LYS A 275 0.35 5.94 -15.53
C LYS A 275 -0.61 6.29 -14.40
N SER A 276 -0.36 7.37 -13.65
CA SER A 276 -1.02 7.67 -12.36
C SER A 276 -2.52 7.99 -12.49
N SER A 277 -2.92 8.82 -13.45
CA SER A 277 -4.27 9.43 -13.54
C SER A 277 -5.43 8.47 -13.81
N LEU A 278 -5.16 7.31 -14.41
CA LEU A 278 -6.21 6.39 -14.88
C LEU A 278 -6.46 5.21 -13.94
N LEU A 279 -5.55 4.95 -12.99
CA LEU A 279 -5.50 3.67 -12.27
C LEU A 279 -5.76 3.79 -10.76
N TYR A 280 -5.41 4.92 -10.14
CA TYR A 280 -5.49 5.15 -8.69
C TYR A 280 -6.43 6.33 -8.39
N ARG A 281 -7.19 6.28 -7.29
CA ARG A 281 -8.06 7.41 -6.86
C ARG A 281 -7.33 8.46 -6.05
N THR A 282 -6.33 8.02 -5.31
CA THR A 282 -5.35 8.85 -4.62
C THR A 282 -4.04 8.71 -5.40
N SER A 283 -4.08 9.17 -6.65
CA SER A 283 -2.89 9.20 -7.51
C SER A 283 -2.06 10.45 -7.20
N PHE A 284 -0.87 10.56 -7.80
CA PHE A 284 -0.12 11.82 -7.78
C PHE A 284 -0.56 12.80 -8.90
N ASP A 285 -1.57 12.45 -9.69
CA ASP A 285 -2.06 13.27 -10.79
C ASP A 285 -2.97 14.43 -10.32
N PRO A 286 -2.83 15.65 -10.89
CA PRO A 286 -3.69 16.80 -10.62
C PRO A 286 -5.19 16.60 -10.89
N HIS A 287 -5.63 15.54 -11.57
CA HIS A 287 -7.05 15.24 -11.85
C HIS A 287 -7.67 14.10 -11.02
N GLY A 288 -6.89 13.51 -10.12
CA GLY A 288 -7.34 12.43 -9.24
C GLY A 288 -6.35 12.19 -8.10
N GLY A 289 -5.83 13.26 -7.54
CA GLY A 289 -4.89 13.25 -6.44
C GLY A 289 -5.47 13.82 -5.17
N TYR A 290 -4.76 13.56 -4.06
CA TYR A 290 -4.95 14.12 -2.73
C TYR A 290 -5.45 15.58 -2.79
N GLY A 291 -6.76 15.76 -2.76
CA GLY A 291 -7.44 17.07 -2.82
C GLY A 291 -7.09 17.96 -4.01
N SER A 292 -7.86 17.90 -5.10
CA SER A 292 -8.01 19.09 -5.96
C SER A 292 -9.46 19.26 -6.42
N ASN A 293 -10.05 20.38 -6.02
CA ASN A 293 -11.31 20.88 -6.56
C ASN A 293 -11.11 21.30 -8.02
N GLY A 294 -11.39 20.39 -8.96
CA GLY A 294 -12.01 20.68 -10.25
C GLY A 294 -11.44 21.82 -11.12
N ARG A 295 -10.11 21.99 -11.24
CA ARG A 295 -9.52 22.86 -12.27
C ARG A 295 -8.58 22.08 -13.19
N ALA A 296 -8.80 22.21 -14.49
CA ALA A 296 -7.91 21.74 -15.56
C ALA A 296 -6.63 22.59 -15.61
N PRO A 297 -5.44 22.03 -15.88
CA PRO A 297 -4.31 22.85 -16.30
C PRO A 297 -3.78 22.51 -17.71
N ASP A 298 -3.35 23.60 -18.33
CA ASP A 298 -2.52 23.73 -19.51
C ASP A 298 -1.14 23.05 -19.41
N THR A 299 -0.71 22.49 -20.53
CA THR A 299 0.67 22.38 -21.08
C THR A 299 1.84 21.84 -20.22
N ARG A 300 2.39 20.69 -20.68
CA ARG A 300 3.68 20.00 -20.37
C ARG A 300 3.86 19.44 -18.94
N PRO A 301 4.42 18.22 -18.77
CA PRO A 301 4.45 17.53 -17.49
C PRO A 301 5.50 18.16 -16.58
N SER A 302 5.08 19.04 -15.67
CA SER A 302 5.82 19.22 -14.44
C SER A 302 5.85 17.87 -13.74
N ILE A 303 7.02 17.36 -13.37
CA ILE A 303 7.09 16.23 -12.42
C ILE A 303 6.19 16.60 -11.24
N ASP A 304 5.19 15.77 -10.95
CA ASP A 304 4.20 16.10 -9.92
C ASP A 304 4.91 16.46 -8.61
N LYS A 305 4.49 17.56 -7.98
CA LYS A 305 5.03 18.04 -6.70
C LYS A 305 5.15 16.90 -5.68
N LEU A 306 4.20 15.96 -5.69
CA LEU A 306 4.18 14.79 -4.80
C LEU A 306 5.35 13.82 -5.01
N HIS A 307 5.84 13.65 -6.26
CA HIS A 307 7.04 12.86 -6.54
C HIS A 307 8.31 13.55 -6.04
N LEU A 308 8.39 14.88 -6.18
CA LEU A 308 9.49 15.67 -5.64
C LEU A 308 9.49 15.63 -4.12
N ASP A 309 8.33 15.80 -3.49
CA ASP A 309 8.14 15.76 -2.04
C ASP A 309 8.55 14.40 -1.46
N LEU A 310 8.16 13.29 -2.11
CA LEU A 310 8.57 11.94 -1.71
C LEU A 310 10.09 11.75 -1.85
N ALA A 311 10.65 12.15 -2.99
CA ALA A 311 12.07 12.00 -3.24
C ALA A 311 12.92 12.86 -2.30
N GLU A 312 12.47 14.07 -1.98
CA GLU A 312 13.10 14.92 -0.97
C GLU A 312 13.09 14.22 0.39
N TYR A 313 11.92 13.77 0.86
CA TYR A 313 11.80 13.09 2.14
C TYR A 313 12.72 11.85 2.23
N LEU A 314 12.68 10.97 1.23
CA LEU A 314 13.50 9.76 1.22
C LEU A 314 15.02 10.04 1.17
N ARG A 315 15.43 11.19 0.62
CA ARG A 315 16.82 11.61 0.55
C ARG A 315 17.30 12.38 1.77
N THR A 316 16.43 13.04 2.52
CA THR A 316 16.84 14.00 3.55
C THR A 316 16.25 13.75 4.94
N LYS A 317 15.13 13.03 5.06
CA LYS A 317 14.38 12.88 6.32
C LYS A 317 14.15 11.43 6.77
N ALA A 318 14.25 10.44 5.89
CA ALA A 318 13.93 9.05 6.25
C ALA A 318 14.77 8.51 7.43
N GLN A 319 14.10 8.14 8.53
CA GLN A 319 14.74 7.68 9.77
C GLN A 319 15.06 6.17 9.80
N PHE A 320 14.54 5.40 8.85
CA PHE A 320 14.74 3.96 8.69
C PHE A 320 14.92 3.58 7.21
N ARG A 321 15.43 2.37 6.96
CA ARG A 321 15.78 1.92 5.60
C ARG A 321 14.54 1.84 4.71
N TRP A 322 14.75 2.02 3.42
CA TRP A 322 13.66 1.97 2.44
C TRP A 322 14.07 1.27 1.15
N LEU A 323 13.07 0.72 0.49
CA LEU A 323 13.11 0.09 -0.83
C LEU A 323 11.98 0.71 -1.66
N LEU A 324 12.34 1.39 -2.74
CA LEU A 324 11.42 2.09 -3.62
C LEU A 324 11.42 1.38 -4.97
N SER A 325 10.24 1.02 -5.45
CA SER A 325 10.05 0.53 -6.81
C SER A 325 9.31 1.56 -7.66
N TYR A 326 9.71 1.66 -8.92
CA TYR A 326 9.26 2.75 -9.79
C TYR A 326 9.34 2.36 -11.27
N ASP A 327 8.68 3.10 -12.17
CA ASP A 327 8.90 2.94 -13.61
C ASP A 327 10.34 3.33 -14.01
N ASN A 328 10.88 2.69 -15.05
CA ASN A 328 12.19 3.05 -15.57
C ASN A 328 12.11 4.36 -16.38
N TYR A 329 11.99 5.47 -15.66
CA TYR A 329 11.96 6.81 -16.23
C TYR A 329 13.31 7.51 -16.01
N PRO A 330 14.10 7.82 -17.07
CA PRO A 330 15.47 8.31 -16.94
C PRO A 330 15.65 9.53 -16.02
N LEU A 331 14.64 10.40 -15.94
CA LEU A 331 14.68 11.60 -15.11
C LEU A 331 14.82 11.29 -13.61
N LEU A 332 14.33 10.13 -13.15
CA LEU A 332 14.49 9.68 -11.76
C LEU A 332 15.95 9.48 -11.39
N MET A 333 16.76 8.99 -12.33
CA MET A 333 18.16 8.68 -12.13
C MET A 333 19.10 9.85 -12.46
N GLN A 334 18.62 10.86 -13.19
CA GLN A 334 19.43 12.00 -13.63
C GLN A 334 19.17 13.26 -12.81
N SER A 335 17.95 13.46 -12.32
CA SER A 335 17.58 14.67 -11.58
C SER A 335 18.13 14.63 -10.15
N ARG A 336 18.84 15.69 -9.76
CA ARG A 336 19.29 15.92 -8.36
C ARG A 336 18.14 16.12 -7.37
N TRP A 337 16.96 16.49 -7.88
CA TRP A 337 15.76 16.70 -7.08
C TRP A 337 15.01 15.39 -6.83
N LEU A 338 15.20 14.42 -7.71
CA LEU A 338 14.77 13.04 -7.55
C LEU A 338 15.95 12.21 -7.04
N TYR A 339 16.17 11.01 -7.57
CA TYR A 339 17.11 10.04 -7.03
C TYR A 339 18.47 10.06 -7.71
N GLY A 340 18.84 11.12 -8.44
CA GLY A 340 20.12 11.15 -9.17
C GLY A 340 21.36 11.07 -8.26
N GLN A 341 21.23 11.49 -7.00
CA GLN A 341 22.28 11.33 -6.01
C GLN A 341 22.41 9.87 -5.54
N SER A 342 23.63 9.46 -5.17
CA SER A 342 23.93 8.12 -4.66
C SER A 342 23.98 8.05 -3.12
N ARG A 343 23.64 9.14 -2.42
CA ARG A 343 23.61 9.20 -0.96
C ARG A 343 22.52 10.14 -0.49
N MET A 344 21.96 9.82 0.67
CA MET A 344 21.13 10.75 1.44
C MET A 344 21.93 11.96 1.94
N THR A 345 21.26 13.10 2.02
CA THR A 345 21.79 14.41 2.45
C THR A 345 20.89 15.07 3.50
N PRO A 346 20.71 14.46 4.68
CA PRO A 346 20.00 15.10 5.78
C PRO A 346 20.72 16.36 6.26
N SER A 347 19.96 17.34 6.73
CA SER A 347 20.49 18.52 7.41
C SER A 347 21.15 18.11 8.74
N ASP A 348 22.04 18.93 9.28
CA ASP A 348 22.65 18.62 10.58
C ASP A 348 21.60 18.62 11.70
N ILE A 349 20.59 19.48 11.62
CA ILE A 349 19.44 19.48 12.53
C ILE A 349 18.73 18.12 12.50
N ASP A 350 18.38 17.58 11.33
CA ASP A 350 17.68 16.29 11.24
C ASP A 350 18.52 15.11 11.75
N ARG A 351 19.84 15.20 11.60
CA ARG A 351 20.75 14.18 12.13
C ARG A 351 20.80 14.22 13.65
N GLU A 352 20.80 15.41 14.23
CA GLU A 352 20.90 15.64 15.67
C GLU A 352 19.56 15.38 16.38
N THR A 353 18.44 15.83 15.81
CA THR A 353 17.13 15.76 16.47
C THR A 353 16.37 14.47 16.16
N LEU A 354 16.46 13.98 14.92
CA LEU A 354 15.69 12.82 14.45
C LEU A 354 16.58 11.57 14.23
N GLY A 355 17.88 11.67 14.48
CA GLY A 355 18.81 10.55 14.28
C GLY A 355 18.94 10.09 12.82
N VAL A 356 18.57 10.94 11.84
CA VAL A 356 18.59 10.58 10.42
C VAL A 356 20.01 10.26 9.98
N ARG A 357 20.18 9.15 9.25
CA ARG A 357 21.50 8.66 8.80
C ARG A 357 21.79 9.01 7.35
N ARG A 358 23.08 9.05 7.01
CA ARG A 358 23.58 9.28 5.64
C ARG A 358 23.80 7.94 4.93
N TRP A 359 22.72 7.32 4.44
CA TRP A 359 22.82 6.06 3.71
C TRP A 359 23.13 6.26 2.22
N GLN A 360 23.86 5.30 1.65
CA GLN A 360 24.01 5.22 0.19
C GLN A 360 22.71 4.75 -0.44
N ILE A 361 22.40 5.27 -1.64
CA ILE A 361 21.24 4.93 -2.43
C ILE A 361 21.71 4.07 -3.61
N SER A 362 21.45 2.76 -3.51
CA SER A 362 21.70 1.80 -4.57
C SER A 362 20.55 1.81 -5.57
N LYS A 363 20.86 1.60 -6.86
CA LYS A 363 19.89 1.55 -7.96
C LYS A 363 20.10 0.26 -8.75
N ARG A 364 19.01 -0.40 -9.15
CA ARG A 364 19.01 -1.65 -9.91
C ARG A 364 17.92 -1.62 -10.97
N LEU A 365 18.23 -2.11 -12.16
CA LEU A 365 17.23 -2.34 -13.19
C LEU A 365 16.77 -3.80 -13.12
N VAL A 366 15.47 -3.98 -12.98
CA VAL A 366 14.86 -5.29 -12.87
C VAL A 366 14.04 -5.55 -14.13
N ALA A 367 14.54 -6.46 -14.96
CA ALA A 367 13.80 -6.91 -16.13
C ALA A 367 12.60 -7.75 -15.70
N THR A 368 11.39 -7.30 -16.04
CA THR A 368 10.14 -8.03 -15.80
C THR A 368 9.55 -8.50 -17.13
N ARG A 369 9.04 -9.73 -17.15
CA ARG A 369 8.28 -10.26 -18.29
C ARG A 369 6.79 -10.03 -18.02
N TYR A 370 6.22 -8.95 -18.56
CA TYR A 370 4.78 -8.75 -18.51
C TYR A 370 4.08 -9.62 -19.56
N SER A 371 3.11 -10.43 -19.12
CA SER A 371 2.13 -11.01 -20.04
C SER A 371 1.07 -9.94 -20.33
N ALA A 372 1.28 -9.13 -21.38
CA ALA A 372 0.21 -8.27 -21.87
C ALA A 372 -0.86 -9.15 -22.52
N GLY A 373 -2.10 -9.08 -22.04
CA GLY A 373 -3.27 -9.76 -22.62
C GLY A 373 -3.73 -9.12 -23.93
N GLY A 374 -2.85 -9.01 -24.92
CA GLY A 374 -3.13 -8.50 -26.25
C GLY A 374 -2.34 -9.26 -27.31
N ARG A 375 -2.82 -9.26 -28.56
CA ARG A 375 -2.29 -10.00 -29.73
C ARG A 375 -0.84 -9.69 -30.14
N SER A 376 -0.07 -8.93 -29.35
CA SER A 376 1.35 -8.66 -29.57
C SER A 376 2.14 -9.22 -28.38
N GLY A 377 3.17 -10.02 -28.66
CA GLY A 377 3.91 -10.84 -27.69
C GLY A 377 4.47 -10.13 -26.44
N LYS A 378 5.07 -10.93 -25.55
CA LYS A 378 5.71 -10.49 -24.30
C LYS A 378 6.58 -9.24 -24.55
N ARG A 379 6.18 -8.08 -24.03
CA ARG A 379 7.05 -6.90 -23.98
C ARG A 379 7.87 -6.97 -22.69
N SER A 380 9.19 -6.85 -22.80
CA SER A 380 10.06 -6.61 -21.65
C SER A 380 9.75 -5.22 -21.11
N ALA A 381 9.45 -5.11 -19.82
CA ALA A 381 9.45 -3.82 -19.14
C ALA A 381 10.52 -3.86 -18.06
N GLU A 382 11.28 -2.78 -17.96
CA GLU A 382 12.26 -2.61 -16.89
C GLU A 382 11.60 -1.84 -15.76
N GLU A 383 11.76 -2.34 -14.54
CA GLU A 383 11.39 -1.62 -13.32
C GLU A 383 12.66 -1.14 -12.63
N LEU A 384 12.63 0.11 -12.16
CA LEU A 384 13.72 0.68 -11.39
C LEU A 384 13.49 0.38 -9.91
N LEU A 385 14.48 -0.27 -9.30
CA LEU A 385 14.51 -0.52 -7.86
C LEU A 385 15.60 0.35 -7.22
N MET A 386 15.23 1.13 -6.22
CA MET A 386 16.15 2.00 -5.49
C MET A 386 16.08 1.70 -4.00
N THR A 387 17.20 1.73 -3.30
CA THR A 387 17.19 1.37 -1.88
C THR A 387 18.33 1.99 -1.09
N THR A 388 18.05 2.22 0.20
CA THR A 388 19.08 2.53 1.20
C THR A 388 19.59 1.30 1.94
N LEU A 389 19.15 0.08 1.61
CA LEU A 389 19.71 -1.14 2.17
C LEU A 389 21.23 -1.24 1.90
N PRO A 390 22.00 -1.95 2.76
CA PRO A 390 23.46 -1.95 2.70
C PRO A 390 24.01 -2.32 1.31
N PRO A 391 24.74 -1.41 0.62
CA PRO A 391 25.12 -1.58 -0.78
C PRO A 391 25.86 -2.87 -1.10
N ALA A 392 26.72 -3.34 -0.18
CA ALA A 392 27.48 -4.58 -0.30
C ALA A 392 26.60 -5.84 -0.39
N THR A 393 25.34 -5.74 0.04
CA THR A 393 24.37 -6.84 0.05
C THR A 393 23.31 -6.74 -1.04
N VAL A 394 23.19 -5.59 -1.71
CA VAL A 394 22.16 -5.41 -2.75
C VAL A 394 22.55 -6.18 -4.00
N PRO A 395 21.81 -7.24 -4.40
CA PRO A 395 22.17 -8.07 -5.54
C PRO A 395 22.33 -7.25 -6.81
N VAL A 396 23.25 -7.65 -7.68
CA VAL A 396 23.46 -7.00 -8.99
C VAL A 396 22.35 -7.38 -9.99
N ASP A 397 22.19 -6.60 -11.05
CA ASP A 397 21.06 -6.73 -11.99
C ASP A 397 20.87 -8.16 -12.54
N ASP A 398 21.97 -8.86 -12.87
CA ASP A 398 21.94 -10.24 -13.36
C ASP A 398 21.38 -11.25 -12.34
N GLN A 399 21.55 -10.99 -11.04
CA GLN A 399 21.01 -11.81 -9.96
C GLN A 399 19.53 -11.51 -9.68
N LEU A 400 19.01 -10.38 -10.16
CA LEU A 400 17.61 -9.98 -10.01
C LEU A 400 16.75 -10.42 -11.19
N ARG A 401 17.34 -10.95 -12.27
CA ARG A 401 16.60 -11.50 -13.41
C ARG A 401 15.64 -12.58 -12.94
N MET A 402 14.38 -12.43 -13.33
CA MET A 402 13.35 -13.43 -13.09
C MET A 402 13.43 -14.50 -14.21
N PRO A 403 13.35 -15.80 -13.88
CA PRO A 403 13.45 -16.88 -14.85
C PRO A 403 12.43 -16.81 -16.02
#